data_AF-A0A7V1I455-F1
#
_entry.id   AF-A0A7V1I455-F1
#
_cell.length_a   1.000
_cell.length_b   1.000
_cell.length_c   1.000
_cell.angle_alpha   90.00
_cell.angle_beta   90.00
_cell.angle_gamma   90.00
#
_symmetry.space_group_name_H-M   'P 1'
#
loop_
_entity.id
_entity.type
_entity.pdbx_description
1 polymer ?
#
loop_
_entity_poly.entity_id
_entity_poly.type
_entity_poly.pdbx_seq_one_letter_code
_entity_poly.pdbx_strand_id
1 'polypeptide(L)'
;MHKGLSLDPTIMPAKTVLKMATVYPAQMFSLNIGVLKKGNFADLIIINFKQPHLFPFYNPYSHLVYAVHGTDIETVIINGKIIMEDKKLLGINSPKIKTNIYNLANKIKLHLSPNH
;
A
#
# COMPACT_ATOMS: atom_id res chain seq x y z
N MET A 1 17.22 -2.61 28.97
CA MET A 1 17.31 -3.63 27.90
C MET A 1 15.98 -3.65 27.14
N HIS A 2 16.11 -3.76 25.82
CA HIS A 2 15.13 -3.67 24.75
C HIS A 2 13.88 -4.56 24.91
N LYS A 3 12.69 -4.00 24.66
CA LYS A 3 11.50 -4.73 24.16
C LYS A 3 10.61 -3.75 23.40
N GLY A 4 10.92 -3.61 22.12
CA GLY A 4 10.09 -2.87 21.17
C GLY A 4 8.72 -3.50 21.04
N LEU A 5 7.72 -2.63 20.86
CA LEU A 5 6.46 -2.85 20.15
C LEU A 5 6.25 -4.29 19.66
N SER A 6 5.73 -5.16 20.54
CA SER A 6 5.10 -6.40 20.09
C SER A 6 3.88 -6.01 19.28
N LEU A 7 4.04 -5.97 17.97
CA LEU A 7 2.97 -6.13 16.98
C LEU A 7 2.41 -7.55 17.14
N ASP A 8 1.79 -7.84 18.28
CA ASP A 8 1.09 -9.09 18.50
C ASP A 8 -0.19 -9.05 17.64
N PRO A 9 -0.25 -9.85 16.57
CA PRO A 9 -1.35 -9.82 15.61
C PRO A 9 -2.67 -10.32 16.25
N THR A 10 -2.66 -10.82 17.48
CA THR A 10 -3.86 -11.20 18.23
C THR A 10 -4.57 -10.03 18.91
N ILE A 11 -3.90 -8.88 19.10
CA ILE A 11 -4.46 -7.76 19.87
C ILE A 11 -5.55 -7.01 19.10
N MET A 12 -5.55 -7.07 17.76
CA MET A 12 -6.56 -6.39 16.94
C MET A 12 -7.14 -7.30 15.84
N PRO A 13 -8.48 -7.44 15.77
CA PRO A 13 -9.11 -8.18 14.69
C PRO A 13 -8.74 -7.63 13.30
N ALA A 14 -8.48 -8.51 12.32
CA ALA A 14 -8.12 -8.15 10.96
C ALA A 14 -9.07 -7.13 10.31
N LYS A 15 -10.38 -7.23 10.58
CA LYS A 15 -11.38 -6.24 10.11
C LYS A 15 -11.08 -4.83 10.62
N THR A 16 -10.62 -4.70 11.88
CA THR A 16 -10.28 -3.42 12.48
C THR A 16 -9.01 -2.86 11.85
N VAL A 17 -8.00 -3.72 11.62
CA VAL A 17 -6.78 -3.30 10.92
C VAL A 17 -7.09 -2.82 9.50
N LEU A 18 -7.94 -3.52 8.76
CA LEU A 18 -8.38 -3.08 7.44
C LEU A 18 -9.07 -1.72 7.48
N LYS A 19 -9.94 -1.47 8.48
CA LYS A 19 -10.58 -0.16 8.67
C LYS A 19 -9.56 0.93 9.00
N MET A 20 -8.53 0.64 9.77
CA MET A 20 -7.44 1.59 10.03
C MET A 20 -6.67 1.96 8.77
N ALA A 21 -6.54 1.04 7.82
CA ALA A 21 -5.88 1.29 6.54
C ALA A 21 -6.76 2.00 5.51
N THR A 22 -8.08 2.06 5.70
CA THR A 22 -9.04 2.53 4.67
C THR A 22 -10.05 3.55 5.22
N VAL A 23 -10.94 3.11 6.10
CA VAL A 23 -12.10 3.88 6.59
C VAL A 23 -11.70 5.00 7.54
N TYR A 24 -10.84 4.73 8.53
CA TYR A 24 -10.54 5.73 9.57
C TYR A 24 -9.77 6.94 9.03
N PRO A 25 -8.76 6.79 8.14
CA PRO A 25 -8.14 7.94 7.49
C PRO A 25 -9.15 8.73 6.66
N ALA A 26 -10.04 8.05 5.92
CA ALA A 26 -11.07 8.71 5.14
C ALA A 26 -12.01 9.56 6.02
N GLN A 27 -12.44 9.02 7.17
CA GLN A 27 -13.26 9.74 8.14
C GLN A 27 -12.51 10.92 8.76
N MET A 28 -11.26 10.71 9.18
CA MET A 28 -10.42 11.74 9.81
C MET A 28 -10.23 12.96 8.90
N PHE A 29 -10.06 12.72 7.59
CA PHE A 29 -9.85 13.78 6.61
C PHE A 29 -11.13 14.17 5.84
N SER A 30 -12.30 13.65 6.23
CA SER A 30 -13.60 13.91 5.57
C SER A 30 -13.56 13.66 4.05
N LEU A 31 -12.86 12.59 3.64
CA LEU A 31 -12.69 12.20 2.25
C LEU A 31 -13.76 11.17 1.85
N ASN A 32 -14.28 11.29 0.63
CA ASN A 32 -15.22 10.33 0.05
C ASN A 32 -14.48 9.10 -0.53
N ILE A 33 -13.62 8.46 0.27
CA ILE A 33 -12.76 7.32 -0.10
C ILE A 33 -12.87 6.19 0.95
N GLY A 34 -12.11 5.10 0.78
CA GLY A 34 -11.94 4.06 1.81
C GLY A 34 -13.13 3.12 2.01
N VAL A 35 -14.23 3.32 1.29
CA VAL A 35 -15.40 2.42 1.26
C VAL A 35 -15.95 2.35 -0.16
N LEU A 36 -16.35 1.14 -0.60
CA LEU A 36 -17.07 0.93 -1.85
C LEU A 36 -18.54 1.35 -1.69
N LYS A 37 -18.85 2.59 -2.05
CA LYS A 37 -20.20 3.15 -1.95
C LYS A 37 -20.44 4.13 -3.09
N LYS A 38 -21.67 4.15 -3.64
CA LYS A 38 -22.07 5.15 -4.64
C LYS A 38 -21.84 6.57 -4.10
N GLY A 39 -21.21 7.43 -4.89
CA GLY A 39 -20.83 8.79 -4.53
C GLY A 39 -19.40 8.93 -3.99
N ASN A 40 -18.73 7.82 -3.66
CA ASN A 40 -17.31 7.85 -3.32
C ASN A 40 -16.42 7.84 -4.57
N PHE A 41 -15.19 8.33 -4.44
CA PHE A 41 -14.17 8.16 -5.46
C PHE A 41 -13.87 6.68 -5.67
N ALA A 42 -13.62 6.32 -6.93
CA ALA A 42 -13.25 4.97 -7.31
C ALA A 42 -11.75 4.73 -7.02
N ASP A 43 -11.43 4.58 -5.73
CA ASP A 43 -10.10 4.20 -5.23
C ASP A 43 -10.11 2.71 -4.88
N LEU A 44 -9.45 1.90 -5.71
CA LEU A 44 -9.62 0.44 -5.74
C LEU A 44 -8.27 -0.25 -6.00
N ILE A 45 -8.11 -1.42 -5.40
CA ILE A 45 -7.07 -2.38 -5.78
C ILE A 45 -7.71 -3.71 -6.13
N ILE A 46 -7.18 -4.38 -7.15
CA ILE A 46 -7.53 -5.75 -7.51
C ILE A 46 -6.37 -6.63 -7.08
N ILE A 47 -6.67 -7.70 -6.33
CA ILE A 47 -5.66 -8.59 -5.74
C ILE A 47 -5.81 -9.97 -6.35
N ASN A 48 -4.69 -10.55 -6.75
CA ASN A 48 -4.62 -11.90 -7.29
C ASN A 48 -4.37 -12.92 -6.18
N PHE A 49 -5.42 -13.61 -5.74
CA PHE A 49 -5.33 -14.64 -4.70
C PHE A 49 -4.82 -16.00 -5.18
N LYS A 50 -4.47 -16.16 -6.46
CA LYS A 50 -3.99 -17.44 -7.02
C LYS A 50 -2.48 -17.68 -6.80
N GLN A 51 -1.87 -17.00 -5.83
CA GLN A 51 -0.45 -17.14 -5.52
C GLN A 51 -0.23 -18.27 -4.49
N PRO A 52 0.81 -19.10 -4.63
CA PRO A 52 1.06 -20.22 -3.72
C PRO A 52 1.09 -19.86 -2.23
N HIS A 53 1.64 -18.68 -1.85
CA HIS A 53 1.71 -18.23 -0.46
C HIS A 53 0.37 -17.80 0.14
N LEU A 54 -0.67 -17.67 -0.68
CA LEU A 54 -2.02 -17.32 -0.25
C LEU A 54 -2.93 -18.55 -0.07
N PHE A 55 -2.43 -19.75 -0.38
CA PHE A 55 -3.17 -21.00 -0.16
C PHE A 55 -2.78 -21.65 1.18
N PRO A 56 -3.76 -22.24 1.89
CA PRO A 56 -5.22 -22.21 1.63
C PRO A 56 -5.87 -20.86 1.96
N PHE A 57 -6.96 -20.53 1.27
CA PHE A 57 -7.73 -19.29 1.47
C PHE A 57 -8.93 -19.52 2.39
N TYR A 58 -8.81 -19.15 3.67
CA TYR A 58 -9.87 -19.37 4.67
C TYR A 58 -10.66 -18.11 5.01
N ASN A 59 -9.98 -16.96 5.18
CA ASN A 59 -10.61 -15.72 5.62
C ASN A 59 -10.04 -14.52 4.83
N PRO A 60 -10.87 -13.81 4.05
CA PRO A 60 -10.40 -12.69 3.22
C PRO A 60 -9.75 -11.57 4.03
N TYR A 61 -10.25 -11.26 5.24
CA TYR A 61 -9.70 -10.19 6.07
C TYR A 61 -8.34 -10.56 6.62
N SER A 62 -8.20 -11.78 7.13
CA SER A 62 -6.92 -12.26 7.66
C SER A 62 -5.87 -12.33 6.55
N HIS A 63 -6.25 -12.83 5.36
CA HIS A 63 -5.35 -12.84 4.21
C HIS A 63 -4.93 -11.43 3.81
N LEU A 64 -5.88 -10.50 3.68
CA LEU A 64 -5.60 -9.13 3.27
C LEU A 64 -4.66 -8.40 4.23
N VAL A 65 -4.79 -8.65 5.53
CA VAL A 65 -4.01 -7.95 6.56
C VAL A 65 -2.65 -8.62 6.81
N TYR A 66 -2.58 -9.95 6.80
CA TYR A 66 -1.40 -10.67 7.29
C TYR A 66 -0.64 -11.45 6.20
N ALA A 67 -1.25 -11.74 5.05
CA ALA A 67 -0.64 -12.60 4.02
C ALA A 67 -0.39 -11.89 2.68
N VAL A 68 -1.25 -10.95 2.29
CA VAL A 68 -1.13 -10.23 1.02
C VAL A 68 0.07 -9.28 1.03
N HIS A 69 0.84 -9.31 -0.06
CA HIS A 69 1.93 -8.38 -0.33
C HIS A 69 1.58 -7.46 -1.50
N GLY A 70 2.32 -6.35 -1.63
CA GLY A 70 2.15 -5.40 -2.75
C GLY A 70 2.33 -6.05 -4.12
N THR A 71 3.13 -7.12 -4.22
CA THR A 71 3.33 -7.92 -5.45
C THR A 71 2.11 -8.72 -5.87
N ASP A 72 1.14 -8.91 -4.98
CA ASP A 72 -0.10 -9.63 -5.24
C ASP A 72 -1.19 -8.71 -5.80
N ILE A 73 -0.95 -7.39 -5.78
CA ILE A 73 -1.82 -6.41 -6.40
C ILE A 73 -1.64 -6.48 -7.91
N GLU A 74 -2.73 -6.70 -8.63
CA GLU A 74 -2.78 -6.83 -10.09
C GLU A 74 -3.07 -5.49 -10.76
N THR A 75 -4.06 -4.76 -10.25
CA THR A 75 -4.54 -3.50 -10.83
C THR A 75 -4.80 -2.49 -9.73
N VAL A 76 -4.47 -1.22 -9.99
CA VAL A 76 -4.72 -0.09 -9.07
C VAL A 76 -5.45 1.02 -9.81
N ILE A 77 -6.55 1.47 -9.22
CA ILE A 77 -7.41 2.52 -9.74
C ILE A 77 -7.45 3.63 -8.69
N ILE A 78 -7.17 4.87 -9.11
CA ILE A 78 -7.25 6.05 -8.25
C ILE A 78 -8.18 7.05 -8.93
N ASN A 79 -9.24 7.44 -8.23
CA ASN A 79 -10.27 8.34 -8.74
C ASN A 79 -10.79 7.92 -10.13
N GLY A 80 -11.03 6.61 -10.32
CA GLY A 80 -11.52 6.06 -11.59
C GLY A 80 -10.46 5.95 -12.69
N LYS A 81 -9.23 6.40 -12.48
CA LYS A 81 -8.12 6.25 -13.43
C LYS A 81 -7.27 5.04 -13.07
N ILE A 82 -7.07 4.15 -14.04
CA ILE A 82 -6.15 3.03 -13.90
C ILE A 82 -4.71 3.57 -13.92
N ILE A 83 -3.95 3.33 -12.84
CA ILE A 83 -2.53 3.71 -12.73
C ILE A 83 -1.61 2.49 -12.81
N MET A 84 -2.15 1.29 -12.62
CA MET A 84 -1.47 0.01 -12.82
C MET A 84 -2.48 -1.00 -13.34
N GLU A 85 -2.12 -1.75 -14.38
CA GLU A 85 -2.94 -2.80 -14.98
C GLU A 85 -2.06 -4.02 -15.28
N ASP A 86 -2.51 -5.22 -14.94
CA ASP A 86 -1.75 -6.47 -15.13
C ASP A 86 -0.31 -6.38 -14.60
N LYS A 87 -0.15 -5.80 -13.40
CA LYS A 87 1.14 -5.51 -12.73
C LYS A 87 2.07 -4.56 -13.49
N LYS A 88 1.59 -3.86 -14.52
CA LYS A 88 2.34 -2.86 -15.28
C LYS A 88 1.88 -1.46 -14.88
N LEU A 89 2.82 -0.65 -14.39
CA LEU A 89 2.56 0.75 -14.07
C LEU A 89 2.29 1.56 -15.34
N LEU A 90 1.21 2.31 -15.35
CA LEU A 90 0.80 3.18 -16.45
C LEU A 90 1.29 4.60 -16.18
N GLY A 91 1.94 5.21 -17.18
CA GLY A 91 2.38 6.61 -17.09
C GLY A 91 3.65 6.86 -16.26
N ILE A 92 4.38 5.80 -15.87
CA ILE A 92 5.68 5.92 -15.17
C ILE A 92 6.84 5.67 -16.14
N ASN A 93 7.74 6.63 -16.26
CA ASN A 93 9.03 6.47 -16.95
C ASN A 93 10.09 6.04 -15.93
N SER A 94 10.27 4.72 -15.77
CA SER A 94 11.17 4.12 -14.78
C SER A 94 12.63 4.63 -14.86
N PRO A 95 13.25 4.83 -16.05
CA PRO A 95 14.56 5.47 -16.14
C PRO A 95 14.61 6.86 -15.51
N LYS A 96 13.63 7.73 -15.83
CA LYS A 96 13.56 9.10 -15.29
C LYS A 96 13.41 9.10 -13.76
N ILE A 97 12.61 8.18 -13.22
CA ILE A 97 12.45 8.03 -11.76
C ILE A 97 13.77 7.61 -11.11
N LYS A 98 14.46 6.60 -11.66
CA LYS A 98 15.75 6.16 -11.12
C LYS A 98 16.78 7.30 -11.11
N THR A 99 16.89 8.05 -12.21
CA THR A 99 17.77 9.23 -12.28
C THR A 99 17.43 10.26 -11.20
N ASN A 100 16.15 10.56 -11.00
CA ASN A 100 15.72 11.50 -9.96
C ASN A 100 16.07 10.99 -8.55
N ILE A 101 15.88 9.69 -8.28
CA ILE A 101 16.25 9.06 -7.01
C ILE A 101 17.76 9.18 -6.76
N TYR A 102 18.60 8.85 -7.75
CA TYR A 102 20.06 8.97 -7.62
C TYR A 102 20.50 10.41 -7.39
N ASN A 103 19.90 11.37 -8.10
CA ASN A 103 20.19 12.79 -7.92
C ASN A 103 19.84 13.28 -6.52
N LEU A 104 18.68 12.87 -5.99
CA LEU A 104 18.26 13.22 -4.63
C LEU A 104 19.19 12.57 -3.58
N ALA A 105 19.53 11.29 -3.75
CA ALA A 105 20.46 10.59 -2.85
C ALA A 105 21.84 11.26 -2.82
N ASN A 106 22.36 11.69 -3.98
CA ASN A 106 23.61 12.42 -4.06
C ASN A 106 23.55 13.78 -3.34
N LYS A 107 22.45 14.53 -3.51
CA LYS A 107 22.24 15.80 -2.79
C LYS A 107 22.23 15.59 -1.28
N ILE A 108 21.51 14.57 -0.80
CA ILE A 108 21.47 14.22 0.63
C ILE A 108 22.86 13.85 1.13
N LYS A 109 23.60 13.00 0.39
CA LYS A 109 24.96 12.61 0.74
C LYS A 109 25.90 13.82 0.87
N LEU A 110 25.81 14.78 -0.06
CA LEU A 110 26.61 16.01 -0.02
C LEU A 110 26.29 16.90 1.19
N HIS A 111 25.04 16.92 1.68
CA HIS A 111 24.67 17.70 2.87
C HIS A 111 24.92 16.95 4.19
N LEU A 112 25.01 15.62 4.15
CA LEU A 112 25.30 14.77 5.31
C LEU A 112 26.79 14.51 5.52
N SER A 113 27.62 14.72 4.49
CA SER A 113 29.07 14.82 4.67
C SER A 113 29.35 16.13 5.41
N PRO A 114 29.81 16.09 6.68
CA PRO A 114 30.21 17.31 7.38
C PRO A 114 31.30 17.98 6.53
N ASN A 115 31.26 19.32 6.45
CA ASN A 115 32.41 20.10 6.01
C ASN A 115 33.68 19.50 6.64
N HIS A 116 34.65 19.15 5.79
CA HIS A 116 36.02 18.88 6.25
C HIS A 116 36.50 20.03 7.14
#